data_AF-A0A9P6TT26-F1
#
_entry.id   AF-A0A9P6TT26-F1
#
_cell.length_a   1.000
_cell.length_b   1.000
_cell.length_c   1.000
_cell.angle_alpha   90.00
_cell.angle_beta   90.00
_cell.angle_gamma   90.00
#
_symmetry.space_group_name_H-M   'P 1'
#
loop_
_entity.id
_entity.type
_entity.pdbx_description
1 polymer ?
#
loop_
_entity_poly.entity_id
_entity_poly.type
_entity_poly.pdbx_seq_one_letter_code
_entity_poly.pdbx_strand_id
1 'polypeptide(L)'
;MVSPREQEVTVRIDNAAVISNFQTMIKHRDTETARQRNRTVYAGWWGVIADEYEKQGKRIKVAWTKGHNGNPGNEAADRLAKAAHQSQYMWRFNTSGFINMRCHATLRGCYVEDDLRRVMKAQSVARVHH
;
A
#
# COMPACT_ATOMS: atom_id res chain seq x y z
N MET A 1 3.16 16.87 10.08
CA MET A 1 3.83 16.45 11.33
C MET A 1 4.63 15.20 11.00
N VAL A 2 5.96 15.25 11.04
CA VAL A 2 6.81 14.07 10.78
C VAL A 2 7.11 13.43 12.14
N SER A 3 6.84 12.14 12.27
CA SER A 3 7.15 11.42 13.50
C SER A 3 8.66 11.14 13.59
N PRO A 4 9.30 11.30 14.77
CA PRO A 4 10.71 10.96 14.95
C PRO A 4 10.94 9.48 14.69
N ARG A 5 11.91 9.15 13.82
CA ARG A 5 12.17 7.77 13.38
C ARG A 5 12.41 6.79 14.53
N GLU A 6 12.96 7.28 15.64
CA GLU A 6 13.37 6.43 16.76
C GLU A 6 12.29 6.21 17.82
N GLN A 7 11.16 6.93 17.76
CA GLN A 7 10.11 6.78 18.76
C GLN A 7 9.18 5.62 18.41
N GLU A 8 8.66 4.98 19.46
CA GLU A 8 7.56 4.04 19.33
C GLU A 8 6.27 4.83 19.08
N VAL A 9 5.60 4.52 17.97
CA VAL A 9 4.44 5.28 17.49
C VAL A 9 3.27 4.34 17.34
N THR A 10 2.13 4.71 17.93
CA THR A 10 0.87 4.01 17.69
C THR A 10 0.03 4.76 16.68
N VAL A 11 -0.14 4.18 15.51
CA VAL A 11 -1.04 4.67 14.45
C VAL A 11 -2.42 4.02 14.68
N ARG A 12 -3.43 4.85 14.88
CA ARG A 12 -4.82 4.39 15.03
C ARG A 12 -5.54 4.51 13.70
N ILE A 13 -6.22 3.44 13.29
CA ILE A 13 -6.92 3.34 12.00
C ILE A 13 -8.33 2.82 12.26
N ASP A 14 -9.33 3.40 11.60
CA ASP A 14 -10.74 3.00 11.73
C ASP A 14 -11.19 1.95 10.70
N ASN A 15 -10.45 1.82 9.60
CA ASN A 15 -10.67 0.77 8.61
C ASN A 15 -10.04 -0.58 9.05
N ALA A 16 -10.88 -1.51 9.48
CA ALA A 16 -10.46 -2.85 9.92
C ALA A 16 -9.74 -3.67 8.83
N ALA A 17 -10.06 -3.47 7.54
CA ALA A 17 -9.41 -4.17 6.45
C ALA A 17 -7.94 -3.74 6.29
N VAL A 18 -7.64 -2.45 6.52
CA VAL A 18 -6.26 -1.93 6.50
C VAL A 18 -5.44 -2.58 7.61
N ILE A 19 -6.03 -2.81 8.78
CA ILE A 19 -5.35 -3.43 9.91
C ILE A 19 -5.08 -4.90 9.65
N SER A 20 -6.08 -5.62 9.15
CA SER A 20 -5.92 -7.02 8.73
C SER A 20 -4.78 -7.16 7.72
N ASN A 21 -4.79 -6.32 6.67
CA ASN A 21 -3.73 -6.31 5.67
C ASN A 21 -2.37 -5.92 6.24
N PHE A 22 -2.30 -4.99 7.20
CA PHE A 22 -1.04 -4.63 7.86
C PHE A 22 -0.46 -5.84 8.63
N GLN A 23 -1.30 -6.59 9.35
CA GLN A 23 -0.85 -7.80 10.04
C GLN A 23 -0.29 -8.82 9.05
N THR A 24 -1.05 -9.14 8.00
CA THR A 24 -0.65 -10.12 6.99
C THR A 24 0.60 -9.68 6.20
N MET A 25 0.59 -8.47 5.65
CA MET A 25 1.57 -8.03 4.67
C MET A 25 2.86 -7.50 5.28
N ILE A 26 2.83 -7.06 6.55
CA ILE A 26 3.97 -6.41 7.20
C ILE A 26 4.43 -7.21 8.41
N LYS A 27 3.55 -7.52 9.37
CA LYS A 27 3.96 -8.25 10.59
C LYS A 27 4.25 -9.72 10.33
N HIS A 28 3.46 -10.35 9.47
CA HIS A 28 3.57 -11.76 9.09
C HIS A 28 4.14 -11.93 7.68
N ARG A 29 4.89 -10.93 7.20
CA ARG A 29 5.42 -10.88 5.84
C ARG A 29 6.23 -12.13 5.48
N ASP A 30 7.01 -12.64 6.44
CA ASP A 30 7.92 -13.78 6.24
C ASP A 30 7.19 -15.12 6.16
N THR A 31 6.01 -15.22 6.78
CA THR A 31 5.17 -16.44 6.75
C THR A 31 4.24 -16.48 5.53
N GLU A 32 4.00 -15.35 4.89
CA GLU A 32 3.15 -15.25 3.70
C GLU A 32 3.88 -15.67 2.41
N THR A 33 3.21 -16.47 1.58
CA THR A 33 3.77 -16.84 0.28
C THR A 33 3.81 -15.62 -0.65
N ALA A 34 4.77 -15.60 -1.59
CA ALA A 34 4.83 -14.56 -2.62
C ALA A 34 3.52 -14.43 -3.41
N ARG A 35 2.77 -15.53 -3.58
CA ARG A 35 1.47 -15.55 -4.23
C ARG A 35 0.40 -14.81 -3.44
N GLN A 36 0.33 -15.01 -2.13
CA GLN A 36 -0.61 -14.29 -1.26
C GLN A 36 -0.30 -12.80 -1.28
N ARG A 37 0.98 -12.43 -1.09
CA ARG A 37 1.43 -11.04 -1.12
C ARG A 37 1.08 -10.32 -2.42
N ASN A 38 1.30 -10.97 -3.56
CA ASN A 38 1.06 -10.35 -4.86
C ASN A 38 -0.43 -10.22 -5.22
N ARG A 39 -1.32 -10.96 -4.55
CA ARG A 39 -2.78 -10.93 -4.82
C ARG A 39 -3.54 -9.93 -3.94
N THR A 40 -2.93 -9.47 -2.85
CA THR A 40 -3.53 -8.45 -1.98
C THR A 40 -3.80 -7.16 -2.78
N VAL A 41 -4.93 -6.54 -2.50
CA VAL A 41 -5.27 -5.23 -3.10
C VAL A 41 -4.22 -4.21 -2.65
N TYR A 42 -3.75 -3.39 -3.59
CA TYR A 42 -2.68 -2.42 -3.34
C TYR A 42 -1.36 -3.07 -2.86
N ALA A 43 -1.06 -4.30 -3.27
CA ALA A 43 0.17 -5.02 -2.90
C ALA A 43 1.44 -4.18 -3.05
N GLY A 44 1.50 -3.32 -4.07
CA GLY A 44 2.64 -2.43 -4.26
C GLY A 44 2.81 -1.43 -3.11
N TRP A 45 1.73 -0.75 -2.72
CA TRP A 45 1.73 0.17 -1.58
C TRP A 45 2.11 -0.52 -0.28
N TRP A 46 1.64 -1.76 -0.06
CA TRP A 46 2.05 -2.56 1.09
C TRP A 46 3.56 -2.86 1.08
N GLY A 47 4.16 -3.06 -0.10
CA GLY A 47 5.61 -3.20 -0.25
C GLY A 47 6.39 -1.96 0.20
N VAL A 48 5.94 -0.76 -0.18
CA VAL A 48 6.53 0.52 0.27
C VAL A 48 6.44 0.66 1.79
N ILE A 49 5.25 0.41 2.36
CA ILE A 49 5.03 0.54 3.80
C ILE A 49 5.90 -0.47 4.55
N ALA A 50 6.05 -1.69 4.04
CA ALA A 50 6.87 -2.72 4.67
C ALA A 50 8.37 -2.33 4.68
N ASP A 51 8.89 -1.79 3.58
CA ASP A 51 10.28 -1.31 3.50
C ASP A 51 10.55 -0.14 4.46
N GLU A 52 9.65 0.84 4.54
CA GLU A 52 9.77 1.94 5.50
C GLU A 52 9.61 1.46 6.96
N TYR A 53 8.73 0.48 7.20
CA TYR A 53 8.58 -0.15 8.51
C TYR A 53 9.85 -0.87 8.96
N GLU A 54 10.53 -1.57 8.05
CA GLU A 54 11.82 -2.21 8.30
C GLU A 54 12.93 -1.18 8.58
N LYS A 55 13.05 -0.14 7.74
CA LYS A 55 14.03 0.97 7.91
C LYS A 55 13.85 1.70 9.24
N GLN A 56 12.62 1.79 9.73
CA GLN A 56 12.30 2.42 11.02
C GLN A 56 12.62 1.51 12.22
N GLY A 57 13.06 0.27 11.98
CA GLY A 57 13.37 -0.68 13.04
C GLY A 57 12.12 -1.32 13.65
N LYS A 58 11.03 -1.41 12.89
CA LYS A 58 9.80 -2.13 13.26
C LYS A 58 9.07 -1.58 14.52
N ARG A 59 9.25 -0.30 14.86
CA ARG A 59 8.71 0.31 16.10
C ARG A 59 7.30 0.88 15.98
N ILE A 60 6.68 0.84 14.80
CA ILE A 60 5.28 1.26 14.63
C ILE A 60 4.32 0.17 15.13
N LYS A 61 3.34 0.57 15.95
CA LYS A 61 2.16 -0.20 16.32
C LYS A 61 0.95 0.32 15.55
N VAL A 62 0.16 -0.58 14.96
CA VAL A 62 -1.11 -0.22 14.32
C VAL A 62 -2.24 -0.79 15.16
N ALA A 63 -3.18 0.06 15.55
CA ALA A 63 -4.30 -0.31 16.41
C ALA A 63 -5.63 0.09 15.77
N TRP A 64 -6.65 -0.75 15.95
CA TRP A 64 -7.99 -0.42 15.51
C TRP A 64 -8.65 0.58 16.45
N THR A 65 -9.36 1.53 15.87
CA THR A 65 -10.26 2.40 16.60
C THR A 65 -11.62 2.39 15.95
N LYS A 66 -12.68 2.55 16.73
CA LYS A 66 -14.03 2.60 16.17
C LYS A 66 -14.20 3.94 15.44
N GLY A 67 -14.59 3.89 14.17
CA GLY A 67 -14.96 5.09 13.41
C GLY A 67 -16.15 5.82 14.03
N HIS A 68 -16.20 7.14 13.85
CA HIS A 68 -17.32 8.01 14.25
C HIS A 68 -17.73 7.87 15.73
N ASN A 69 -16.76 7.65 16.61
CA ASN A 69 -17.00 7.42 18.05
C ASN A 69 -16.67 8.65 18.92
N GLY A 70 -16.70 9.87 18.38
CA GLY A 70 -16.37 11.08 19.14
C GLY A 70 -14.87 11.28 19.40
N ASN A 71 -13.98 10.52 18.76
CA ASN A 71 -12.54 10.66 18.95
C ASN A 71 -12.02 11.86 18.13
N PRO A 72 -11.57 12.96 18.77
CA PRO A 72 -11.23 14.19 18.05
C PRO A 72 -10.12 13.99 17.00
N GLY A 73 -9.16 13.10 17.28
CA GLY A 73 -8.07 12.80 16.35
C GLY A 73 -8.53 12.05 15.11
N ASN A 74 -9.42 11.06 15.27
CA ASN A 74 -9.96 10.31 14.14
C ASN A 74 -10.87 11.19 13.27
N GLU A 75 -11.70 12.02 13.89
CA GLU A 75 -12.60 12.93 13.17
C GLU A 75 -11.82 14.02 12.42
N ALA A 76 -10.73 14.53 13.01
CA ALA A 76 -9.82 15.43 12.31
C ALA A 76 -9.18 14.74 11.10
N ALA A 77 -8.73 13.49 11.24
CA ALA A 77 -8.16 12.71 10.14
C ALA A 77 -9.18 12.47 9.01
N ASP A 78 -10.42 12.11 9.33
CA ASP A 78 -11.50 11.92 8.36
C ASP A 78 -11.84 13.23 7.62
N ARG A 79 -11.91 14.36 8.35
CA ARG A 79 -12.12 15.68 7.73
C ARG A 79 -11.00 16.06 6.77
N LEU A 80 -9.75 15.81 7.15
CA LEU A 80 -8.58 16.06 6.30
C LEU A 80 -8.57 15.13 5.08
N ALA A 81 -8.93 13.87 5.23
CA ALA A 81 -9.03 12.92 4.12
C ALA A 81 -10.11 13.35 3.11
N LYS A 82 -11.29 13.78 3.59
CA LYS A 82 -12.36 14.33 2.74
C LYS A 82 -11.93 15.60 2.02
N ALA A 83 -11.27 16.52 2.71
CA ALA A 83 -10.74 17.75 2.11
C ALA A 83 -9.68 17.44 1.04
N ALA A 84 -8.78 16.49 1.30
CA ALA A 84 -7.77 16.05 0.34
C ALA A 84 -8.40 15.41 -0.90
N HIS A 85 -9.43 14.57 -0.72
CA HIS A 85 -10.17 13.96 -1.82
C HIS A 85 -10.87 15.00 -2.72
N GLN A 86 -11.36 16.09 -2.13
CA GLN A 86 -11.97 17.21 -2.85
C GLN A 86 -10.95 18.17 -3.48
N SER A 87 -9.69 18.09 -3.07
CA SER A 87 -8.63 18.95 -3.60
C SER A 87 -8.20 18.50 -5.00
N GLN A 88 -7.82 19.44 -5.86
CA GLN A 88 -7.26 19.14 -7.19
C GLN A 88 -5.79 18.70 -7.14
N TYR A 89 -5.17 18.69 -5.95
CA TYR A 89 -3.77 18.34 -5.78
C TYR A 89 -3.60 16.82 -5.78
N MET A 90 -3.05 16.30 -6.88
CA MET A 90 -2.66 14.90 -6.97
C MET A 90 -1.25 14.69 -6.42
N TRP A 91 -1.16 14.00 -5.29
CA TRP A 91 0.12 13.59 -4.72
C TRP A 91 0.73 12.50 -5.60
N ARG A 92 1.91 12.79 -6.18
CA ARG A 92 2.68 11.80 -6.96
C ARG A 92 3.75 11.19 -6.08
N PHE A 93 3.72 9.88 -5.90
CA PHE A 93 4.76 9.14 -5.19
C PHE A 93 5.72 8.52 -6.20
N ASN A 94 7.03 8.69 -5.99
CA ASN A 94 8.02 8.07 -6.86
C ASN A 94 8.19 6.59 -6.48
N THR A 95 7.69 5.70 -7.34
CA THR A 95 7.76 4.24 -7.15
C THR A 95 8.97 3.59 -7.82
N SER A 96 9.84 4.35 -8.50
CA SER A 96 10.92 3.82 -9.35
C SER A 96 11.95 2.96 -8.62
N GLY A 97 12.05 3.08 -7.28
CA GLY A 97 12.97 2.29 -6.45
C GLY A 97 12.40 0.96 -5.95
N PHE A 98 11.11 0.69 -6.16
CA PHE A 98 10.45 -0.48 -5.56
C PHE A 98 10.28 -1.60 -6.60
N ILE A 99 11.35 -2.39 -6.78
CA ILE A 99 11.49 -3.45 -7.79
C ILE A 99 10.45 -4.59 -7.65
N ASN A 100 9.82 -4.73 -6.47
CA ASN A 100 8.80 -5.74 -6.19
C ASN A 100 7.36 -5.22 -6.23
N MET A 101 7.15 -3.96 -6.62
CA MET A 101 5.81 -3.45 -6.91
C MET A 101 5.43 -3.86 -8.33
N ARG A 102 4.20 -4.36 -8.52
CA ARG A 102 3.63 -4.71 -9.83
C ARG A 102 4.09 -3.73 -10.90
N CYS A 103 4.66 -4.24 -11.98
CA CYS A 103 5.11 -3.39 -13.08
C CYS A 103 3.97 -2.51 -13.59
N HIS A 104 4.25 -1.24 -13.82
CA HIS A 104 3.39 -0.45 -14.68
C HIS A 104 3.76 -0.82 -16.12
N ALA A 105 2.92 -1.64 -16.76
CA ALA A 105 3.01 -1.88 -18.19
C ALA A 105 2.08 -0.90 -18.91
N THR A 106 2.57 -0.28 -19.97
CA THR A 106 1.75 0.51 -20.89
C THR A 106 1.33 -0.39 -22.05
N LEU A 107 0.03 -0.59 -22.23
CA LEU A 107 -0.53 -1.23 -23.42
C LEU A 107 -1.30 -0.17 -24.21
N ARG A 108 -0.85 0.11 -25.44
CA ARG A 108 -1.49 1.10 -26.34
C ARG A 108 -1.68 2.49 -25.71
N GLY A 109 -0.74 2.92 -24.87
CA GLY A 109 -0.78 4.24 -24.21
C GLY A 109 -1.62 4.32 -22.92
N CYS A 110 -2.29 3.24 -22.52
CA CYS A 110 -3.02 3.18 -21.26
C CYS A 110 -2.15 2.54 -20.16
N TYR A 111 -2.11 3.17 -18.98
CA TYR A 111 -1.53 2.56 -17.78
C TYR A 111 -2.44 1.42 -17.33
N VAL A 112 -1.93 0.19 -17.36
CA VAL A 112 -2.66 -0.96 -16.82
C VAL A 112 -1.94 -1.42 -15.56
N GLU A 113 -2.66 -1.38 -14.44
CA GLU A 113 -2.22 -2.04 -13.21
C GLU A 113 -2.48 -3.54 -13.37
N ASP A 114 -1.50 -4.29 -13.90
CA ASP A 114 -1.66 -5.73 -14.07
C ASP A 114 -0.48 -6.51 -13.48
N ASP A 115 -0.77 -7.75 -13.08
CA ASP A 115 0.24 -8.69 -12.60
C ASP A 115 1.27 -8.90 -13.72
N LEU A 116 2.56 -8.72 -13.41
CA LEU A 116 3.68 -8.90 -14.34
C LEU A 116 3.58 -10.22 -15.12
N ARG A 117 3.00 -11.26 -14.51
CA ARG A 117 2.73 -12.55 -15.15
C ARG A 117 1.65 -12.51 -16.21
N ARG A 118 0.60 -11.70 -16.08
CA ARG A 118 -0.42 -11.51 -17.12
C ARG A 118 0.15 -10.78 -18.32
N VAL A 119 0.97 -9.76 -18.09
CA VAL A 119 1.69 -9.05 -19.15
C VAL A 119 2.65 -9.99 -19.88
N MET A 120 3.48 -10.76 -19.14
CA MET A 120 4.38 -11.75 -19.75
C MET A 120 3.62 -12.86 -20.49
N LYS A 121 2.48 -13.33 -19.97
CA LYS A 121 1.64 -14.32 -20.64
C LYS A 121 0.98 -13.75 -21.90
N ALA A 122 0.53 -12.49 -21.88
CA ALA A 122 0.00 -11.81 -23.06
C ALA A 122 1.08 -11.61 -24.13
N GLN A 123 2.31 -11.24 -23.71
CA GLN A 123 3.45 -11.11 -24.61
C GLN A 123 3.90 -12.45 -25.20
N SER A 124 3.87 -13.54 -24.42
CA SER A 124 4.19 -14.87 -24.95
C SER A 124 3.15 -15.36 -25.94
N VAL A 125 1.86 -15.07 -25.71
CA VAL A 125 0.79 -15.39 -26.68
C VAL A 125 0.95 -14.57 -27.95
N ALA A 126 1.28 -13.28 -27.85
CA ALA A 126 1.51 -12.42 -29.03
C ALA A 126 2.73 -12.87 -29.87
N ARG A 127 3.79 -13.40 -29.24
CA ARG A 127 4.97 -13.92 -29.97
C ARG A 127 4.73 -15.23 -30.72
N VAL A 128 3.69 -15.99 -30.37
CA VAL A 128 3.36 -17.27 -31.02
C VAL A 128 2.49 -17.07 -32.27
N HIS A 129 1.95 -15.87 -32.48
CA HIS A 129 1.09 -15.52 -33.62
C HIS A 129 1.78 -14.61 -34.66
N HIS A 130 3.12 -14.61 -34.70
CA HIS A 130 3.93 -14.00 -35.75
C HIS A 130 4.74 -15.06 -36.49
#